data_AF-A0A959JC47-F1
#
_entry.id   AF-A0A959JC47-F1
#
_cell.length_a   1.000
_cell.length_b   1.000
_cell.length_c   1.000
_cell.angle_alpha   90.00
_cell.angle_beta   90.00
_cell.angle_gamma   90.00
#
_symmetry.space_group_name_H-M   'P 1'
#
loop_
_entity.id
_entity.type
_entity.pdbx_description
1 polymer ?
#
loop_
_entity_poly.entity_id
_entity_poly.type
_entity_poly.pdbx_seq_one_letter_code
_entity_poly.pdbx_strand_id
1 'polypeptide(L)'
;MKGACFEVLNALRVVRFVLIFVLINYSLLLPAQTPQLPITTLDSITIREVFIPMPDGVNLAADLYLPAGFQSDRPYPIILEYLPYRKDESRGRRYPFYSYFVQRGYVFARVDIRGTGRSQGRLVDGEYSDQEQSDGDVIIDWLAHRPFSNGNIGMLGISWGGFNGLHMAMRHPPALKTIISLMSTDDIYQDDVHFMDGIMHLDAYEMGMDVGNMVPGPPDFPIDNKWFEDRFDTEPWLLKYKRQQTDGPFWNRASLNEDYSRIDIPVFILGGLVRWLPGFHSPLFRACRRAGEGDFRSLESYLA
;
A
#
# COMPACT_ATOMS: atom_id res chain seq x y z
N MET A 1 7.43 27.13 73.00
CA MET A 1 6.73 26.04 72.27
C MET A 1 6.10 26.48 70.93
N LYS A 2 6.72 27.36 70.14
CA LYS A 2 6.22 27.72 68.79
C LYS A 2 7.23 27.51 67.64
N GLY A 3 8.48 27.14 67.93
CA GLY A 3 9.53 26.91 66.91
C GLY A 3 9.56 25.50 66.33
N ALA A 4 9.46 24.46 67.17
CA ALA A 4 9.64 23.07 66.73
C ALA A 4 8.52 22.52 65.82
N CYS A 5 7.33 23.08 65.86
CA CYS A 5 6.21 22.63 65.01
C CYS A 5 6.35 23.12 63.55
N PHE A 6 7.08 24.22 63.32
CA PHE A 6 7.24 24.82 62.00
C PHE A 6 8.31 24.11 61.15
N GLU A 7 9.38 23.59 61.78
CA GLU A 7 10.42 22.82 61.09
C GLU A 7 9.94 21.45 60.61
N VAL A 8 9.12 20.76 61.39
CA VAL A 8 8.58 19.43 61.02
C VAL A 8 7.61 19.53 59.83
N LEU A 9 6.79 20.58 59.77
CA LEU A 9 5.89 20.81 58.63
C LEU A 9 6.63 21.16 57.33
N ASN A 10 7.75 21.90 57.42
CA ASN A 10 8.57 22.21 56.25
C ASN A 10 9.35 20.99 55.76
N ALA A 11 9.89 20.17 56.67
CA ALA A 11 10.55 18.91 56.29
C ALA A 11 9.60 17.94 55.57
N LEU A 12 8.37 17.80 56.06
CA LEU A 12 7.34 16.96 55.41
C LEU A 12 6.91 17.50 54.03
N ARG A 13 6.87 18.83 53.84
CA ARG A 13 6.57 19.43 52.53
C ARG A 13 7.70 19.23 51.53
N VAL A 14 8.95 19.35 51.95
CA VAL A 14 10.12 19.13 51.08
C VAL A 14 10.24 17.66 50.69
N VAL A 15 10.04 16.72 51.62
CA VAL A 15 10.05 15.28 51.32
C VAL A 15 8.94 14.90 50.35
N ARG A 16 7.74 15.49 50.50
CA ARG A 16 6.61 15.26 49.59
C ARG A 16 6.87 15.84 48.20
N PHE A 17 7.54 16.99 48.11
CA PHE A 17 7.94 17.59 46.82
C PHE A 17 9.03 16.78 46.12
N VAL A 18 10.04 16.29 46.85
CA VAL A 18 11.12 15.46 46.30
C VAL A 18 10.57 14.10 45.83
N LEU A 19 9.68 13.46 46.59
CA LEU A 19 9.05 12.20 46.17
C LEU A 19 8.18 12.37 44.92
N ILE A 20 7.40 13.46 44.83
CA ILE A 20 6.61 13.76 43.63
C ILE A 20 7.53 14.04 42.44
N PHE A 21 8.62 14.79 42.64
CA PHE A 21 9.58 15.10 41.57
C PHE A 21 10.34 13.85 41.08
N VAL A 22 10.71 12.94 41.99
CA VAL A 22 11.33 11.65 41.65
C VAL A 22 10.35 10.75 40.91
N LEU A 23 9.08 10.69 41.33
CA LEU A 23 8.05 9.86 40.66
C LEU A 23 7.70 10.36 39.25
N ILE A 24 7.67 11.68 39.04
CA ILE A 24 7.44 12.31 37.73
C ILE A 24 8.63 12.09 36.78
N ASN A 25 9.86 12.13 37.29
CA ASN A 25 11.05 11.87 36.46
C ASN A 25 11.25 10.37 36.16
N TYR A 26 10.82 9.46 37.04
CA TYR A 26 10.91 8.02 36.79
C TYR A 26 9.97 7.56 35.66
N SER A 27 8.84 8.24 35.47
CA SER A 27 7.89 7.95 34.39
C SER A 27 8.38 8.41 33.01
N LEU A 28 9.37 9.32 32.95
CA LEU A 28 9.98 9.83 31.71
C LEU A 28 11.19 9.00 31.24
N LEU A 29 11.65 8.03 32.04
CA LEU A 29 12.82 7.20 31.75
C LEU A 29 12.48 5.75 31.34
N LEU A 30 11.19 5.39 31.32
CA LEU A 30 10.79 4.15 30.66
C LEU A 30 10.90 4.36 29.15
N PRO A 31 11.69 3.55 28.42
CA PRO A 31 11.59 3.57 26.97
C PRO A 31 10.12 3.32 26.62
N ALA A 32 9.53 4.17 25.79
CA ALA A 32 8.23 3.90 25.22
C ALA A 32 8.27 2.47 24.67
N GLN A 33 7.52 1.55 25.27
CA GLN A 33 7.26 0.28 24.63
C GLN A 33 6.57 0.63 23.33
N THR A 34 7.30 0.60 22.22
CA THR A 34 6.70 0.54 20.89
C THR A 34 5.65 -0.56 20.99
N PRO A 35 4.36 -0.28 20.78
CA PRO A 35 3.34 -1.31 20.82
C PRO A 35 3.80 -2.39 19.86
N GLN A 36 4.15 -3.55 20.41
CA GLN A 36 4.63 -4.66 19.62
C GLN A 36 3.39 -5.24 18.95
N LEU A 37 3.16 -4.78 17.72
CA LEU A 37 2.00 -5.16 16.93
C LEU A 37 1.92 -6.69 16.86
N PRO A 38 0.71 -7.27 16.91
CA PRO A 38 0.54 -8.70 17.07
C PRO A 38 1.19 -9.45 15.91
N ILE A 39 2.27 -10.17 16.21
CA ILE A 39 2.84 -11.15 15.29
C ILE A 39 1.86 -12.30 15.16
N THR A 40 1.25 -12.43 13.99
CA THR A 40 0.41 -13.59 13.68
C THR A 40 1.28 -14.61 12.96
N THR A 41 1.42 -15.80 13.54
CA THR A 41 2.09 -16.93 12.88
C THR A 41 1.04 -17.88 12.35
N LEU A 42 1.04 -18.11 11.03
CA LEU A 42 0.17 -19.05 10.34
C LEU A 42 1.07 -19.98 9.53
N ASP A 43 0.92 -21.30 9.66
CA ASP A 43 1.68 -22.30 8.89
C ASP A 43 3.19 -21.98 8.76
N SER A 44 3.83 -21.59 9.87
CA SER A 44 5.25 -21.18 9.96
C SER A 44 5.65 -19.86 9.25
N ILE A 45 4.69 -19.13 8.67
CA ILE A 45 4.87 -17.77 8.17
C ILE A 45 4.56 -16.77 9.29
N THR A 46 5.46 -15.81 9.47
CA THR A 46 5.30 -14.71 10.41
C THR A 46 4.80 -13.48 9.65
N ILE A 47 3.66 -12.92 10.05
CA ILE A 47 3.18 -11.62 9.56
C ILE A 47 3.61 -10.55 10.57
N ARG A 48 4.40 -9.59 10.09
CA ARG A 48 4.88 -8.45 10.89
C ARG A 48 4.36 -7.16 10.29
N GLU A 49 3.51 -6.44 11.03
CA GLU A 49 3.10 -5.09 10.68
C GLU A 49 4.28 -4.11 10.89
N VAL A 50 4.47 -3.23 9.91
CA VAL A 50 5.44 -2.13 9.95
C VAL A 50 4.79 -0.86 9.42
N PHE A 51 5.38 0.27 9.77
CA PHE A 51 4.97 1.59 9.28
C PHE A 51 6.12 2.20 8.49
N ILE A 52 5.85 2.54 7.23
CA ILE A 52 6.80 3.13 6.29
C ILE A 52 6.66 4.65 6.39
N PRO A 53 7.69 5.38 6.88
CA PRO A 53 7.64 6.82 7.02
C PRO A 53 7.80 7.47 5.64
N MET A 54 6.84 8.31 5.27
CA MET A 54 6.89 9.14 4.07
C MET A 54 7.61 10.47 4.36
N PRO A 55 8.15 11.16 3.34
CA PRO A 55 8.89 12.42 3.53
C PRO A 55 8.07 13.53 4.20
N ASP A 56 6.75 13.50 4.05
CA ASP A 56 5.81 14.45 4.64
C ASP A 56 5.37 14.08 6.08
N GLY A 57 5.97 13.03 6.65
CA GLY A 57 5.73 12.58 8.03
C GLY A 57 4.54 11.62 8.19
N VAL A 58 3.82 11.33 7.11
CA VAL A 58 2.75 10.32 7.12
C VAL A 58 3.35 8.92 7.16
N ASN A 59 2.75 8.02 7.92
CA ASN A 59 3.16 6.62 7.97
C ASN A 59 2.19 5.72 7.21
N LEU A 60 2.70 4.99 6.22
CA LEU A 60 1.93 3.99 5.49
C LEU A 60 2.07 2.61 6.15
N ALA A 61 0.95 1.93 6.35
CA ALA A 61 0.92 0.63 7.01
C ALA A 61 1.23 -0.49 6.01
N ALA A 62 2.09 -1.42 6.42
CA ALA A 62 2.50 -2.56 5.62
C ALA A 62 2.53 -3.84 6.45
N ASP A 63 2.05 -4.94 5.87
CA ASP A 63 2.28 -6.29 6.38
C ASP A 63 3.47 -6.91 5.65
N LEU A 64 4.49 -7.33 6.41
CA LEU A 64 5.59 -8.15 5.91
C LEU A 64 5.32 -9.61 6.25
N TYR A 65 5.11 -10.43 5.23
CA TYR A 65 5.00 -11.88 5.34
C TYR A 65 6.40 -12.47 5.19
N LEU A 66 6.90 -13.03 6.29
CA LEU A 66 8.26 -13.52 6.41
C LEU A 66 8.29 -15.05 6.33
N PRO A 67 9.27 -15.64 5.62
CA PRO A 67 9.40 -17.09 5.50
C PRO A 67 9.66 -17.77 6.84
N ALA A 68 9.32 -19.05 6.92
CA ALA A 68 9.68 -19.88 8.06
C ALA A 68 11.20 -19.88 8.28
N GLY A 69 11.62 -19.67 9.53
CA GLY A 69 13.05 -19.55 9.86
C GLY A 69 13.69 -18.27 9.31
N PHE A 70 12.92 -17.18 9.15
CA PHE A 70 13.44 -15.87 8.77
C PHE A 70 14.63 -15.44 9.63
N GLN A 71 15.68 -14.96 8.99
CA GLN A 71 16.93 -14.49 9.59
C GLN A 71 17.19 -13.05 9.16
N SER A 72 17.37 -12.12 10.10
CA SER A 72 17.51 -10.69 9.77
C SER A 72 18.79 -10.32 9.02
N ASP A 73 19.79 -11.20 9.04
CA ASP A 73 21.10 -11.05 8.40
C ASP A 73 21.19 -11.77 7.04
N ARG A 74 20.15 -12.50 6.64
CA ARG A 74 20.05 -13.11 5.31
C ARG A 74 19.35 -12.16 4.34
N PRO A 75 19.91 -11.93 3.13
CA PRO A 75 19.26 -11.10 2.12
C PRO A 75 18.17 -11.89 1.38
N TYR A 76 16.95 -11.36 1.34
CA TYR A 76 15.79 -11.91 0.66
C TYR A 76 15.33 -10.96 -0.47
N PRO A 77 14.88 -11.49 -1.62
CA PRO A 77 14.09 -10.71 -2.57
C PRO A 77 12.72 -10.39 -1.97
N ILE A 78 12.21 -9.19 -2.26
CA ILE A 78 10.91 -8.73 -1.76
C ILE A 78 9.93 -8.62 -2.91
N ILE A 79 8.72 -9.15 -2.71
CA ILE A 79 7.58 -8.93 -3.61
C ILE A 79 6.65 -7.91 -2.96
N LEU A 80 6.30 -6.85 -3.70
CA LEU A 80 5.43 -5.77 -3.26
C LEU A 80 4.06 -5.86 -3.93
N GLU A 81 2.99 -5.78 -3.12
CA GLU A 81 1.65 -5.42 -3.57
C GLU A 81 1.18 -4.15 -2.85
N TYR A 82 0.88 -3.11 -3.63
CA TYR A 82 0.52 -1.76 -3.17
C TYR A 82 -0.82 -1.35 -3.79
N LEU A 83 -1.87 -1.15 -2.98
CA LEU A 83 -3.26 -0.92 -3.43
C LEU A 83 -4.20 -0.58 -2.23
N PRO A 84 -5.40 0.00 -2.45
CA PRO A 84 -6.28 0.53 -1.40
C PRO A 84 -7.19 -0.51 -0.70
N TYR A 85 -7.12 -1.79 -1.06
CA TYR A 85 -8.03 -2.83 -0.56
C TYR A 85 -7.66 -3.38 0.82
N ARG A 86 -7.37 -2.49 1.76
CA ARG A 86 -7.28 -2.69 3.21
C ARG A 86 -6.70 -4.06 3.63
N LYS A 87 -5.40 -4.08 3.90
CA LYS A 87 -4.62 -5.32 4.11
C LYS A 87 -5.16 -6.20 5.24
N ASP A 88 -5.75 -5.63 6.29
CA ASP A 88 -6.18 -6.37 7.47
C ASP A 88 -7.45 -7.19 7.19
N GLU A 89 -8.46 -6.59 6.56
CA GLU A 89 -9.70 -7.28 6.18
C GLU A 89 -9.48 -8.25 5.02
N SER A 90 -8.54 -7.94 4.13
CA SER A 90 -8.21 -8.82 3.00
C SER A 90 -7.25 -9.95 3.36
N ARG A 91 -6.64 -9.94 4.55
CA ARG A 91 -5.58 -10.88 4.98
C ARG A 91 -5.98 -12.33 4.76
N GLY A 92 -7.14 -12.76 5.25
CA GLY A 92 -7.59 -14.16 5.13
C GLY A 92 -7.78 -14.60 3.67
N ARG A 93 -8.42 -13.75 2.85
CA ARG A 93 -8.65 -14.01 1.42
C ARG A 93 -7.36 -14.08 0.62
N ARG A 94 -6.38 -13.24 0.97
CA ARG A 94 -5.13 -13.09 0.22
C ARG A 94 -3.99 -13.98 0.72
N TYR A 95 -4.09 -14.49 1.94
CA TYR A 95 -3.05 -15.31 2.56
C TYR A 95 -2.56 -16.48 1.68
N PRO A 96 -3.42 -17.30 1.04
CA PRO A 96 -2.95 -18.39 0.18
C PRO A 96 -2.09 -17.93 -0.99
N PHE A 97 -2.34 -16.72 -1.50
CA PHE A 97 -1.60 -16.15 -2.61
C PHE A 97 -0.22 -15.66 -2.17
N TYR A 98 -0.13 -14.95 -1.04
CA TYR A 98 1.17 -14.49 -0.52
C TYR A 98 2.02 -15.64 0.01
N SER A 99 1.40 -16.60 0.71
CA SER A 99 2.11 -17.74 1.31
C SER A 99 2.82 -18.61 0.28
N TYR A 100 2.28 -18.74 -0.93
CA TYR A 100 2.92 -19.44 -2.05
C TYR A 100 4.35 -18.92 -2.31
N PHE A 101 4.53 -17.61 -2.37
CA PHE A 101 5.84 -16.99 -2.61
C PHE A 101 6.71 -17.03 -1.38
N VAL A 102 6.13 -16.78 -0.21
CA VAL A 102 6.86 -16.74 1.06
C VAL A 102 7.49 -18.10 1.39
N GLN A 103 6.76 -19.20 1.15
CA GLN A 103 7.28 -20.57 1.31
C GLN A 103 8.44 -20.89 0.35
N ARG A 104 8.64 -20.09 -0.71
CA ARG A 104 9.74 -20.24 -1.69
C ARG A 104 10.91 -19.31 -1.40
N GLY A 105 10.93 -18.67 -0.23
CA GLY A 105 12.05 -17.85 0.23
C GLY A 105 11.98 -16.38 -0.19
N TYR A 106 10.80 -15.87 -0.52
CA TYR A 106 10.56 -14.44 -0.71
C TYR A 106 10.02 -13.81 0.58
N VAL A 107 10.27 -12.52 0.77
CA VAL A 107 9.46 -11.70 1.68
C VAL A 107 8.34 -11.07 0.85
N PHE A 108 7.10 -11.14 1.32
CA PHE A 108 5.99 -10.45 0.66
C PHE A 108 5.59 -9.23 1.47
N ALA A 109 5.54 -8.05 0.84
CA ALA A 109 5.14 -6.79 1.45
C ALA A 109 3.80 -6.36 0.86
N ARG A 110 2.78 -6.24 1.72
CA ARG A 110 1.45 -5.73 1.35
C ARG A 110 1.23 -4.37 2.00
N VAL A 111 1.11 -3.32 1.20
CA VAL A 111 1.08 -1.92 1.67
C VAL A 111 -0.27 -1.27 1.34
N ASP A 112 -0.95 -0.73 2.35
CA ASP A 112 -2.15 0.08 2.13
C ASP A 112 -1.75 1.46 1.61
N ILE A 113 -2.43 1.96 0.58
CA ILE A 113 -2.16 3.32 0.09
C ILE A 113 -2.55 4.37 1.14
N ARG A 114 -2.00 5.57 0.99
CA ARG A 114 -2.27 6.70 1.86
C ARG A 114 -3.77 6.92 2.05
N GLY A 115 -4.17 7.13 3.31
CA GLY A 115 -5.57 7.31 3.69
C GLY A 115 -6.45 6.09 3.47
N THR A 116 -5.89 4.87 3.40
CA THR A 116 -6.67 3.62 3.32
C THR A 116 -6.21 2.62 4.36
N GLY A 117 -7.11 1.72 4.79
CA GLY A 117 -6.81 0.72 5.82
C GLY A 117 -6.16 1.36 7.07
N ARG A 118 -4.97 0.86 7.45
CA ARG A 118 -4.18 1.39 8.58
C ARG A 118 -3.18 2.50 8.23
N SER A 119 -3.07 2.86 6.94
CA SER A 119 -2.21 3.97 6.52
C SER A 119 -2.77 5.30 6.98
N GLN A 120 -1.88 6.18 7.45
CA GLN A 120 -2.21 7.54 7.84
C GLN A 120 -2.46 8.44 6.62
N GLY A 121 -2.83 9.69 6.90
CA GLY A 121 -3.03 10.72 5.90
C GLY A 121 -4.44 10.73 5.32
N ARG A 122 -4.68 11.71 4.45
CA ARG A 122 -5.94 11.84 3.69
C ARG A 122 -5.95 10.89 2.53
N LEU A 123 -7.15 10.47 2.13
CA LEU A 123 -7.32 9.69 0.92
C LEU A 123 -6.73 10.46 -0.27
N VAL A 124 -5.99 9.74 -1.14
CA VAL A 124 -5.45 10.34 -2.36
C VAL A 124 -6.57 10.87 -3.25
N ASP A 125 -6.26 11.79 -4.15
CA ASP A 125 -7.27 12.52 -4.93
C ASP A 125 -7.81 11.73 -6.14
N GLY A 126 -7.68 10.41 -6.14
CA GLY A 126 -8.19 9.50 -7.17
C GLY A 126 -7.31 8.26 -7.34
N GLU A 127 -7.79 7.35 -8.19
CA GLU A 127 -7.07 6.20 -8.72
C GLU A 127 -5.82 6.67 -9.45
N TYR A 128 -4.69 6.06 -9.10
CA TYR A 128 -3.39 6.25 -9.74
C TYR A 128 -2.92 7.71 -9.70
N SER A 129 -3.22 8.41 -8.61
CA SER A 129 -2.81 9.80 -8.37
C SER A 129 -1.28 9.95 -8.37
N ASP A 130 -0.80 11.16 -8.65
CA ASP A 130 0.64 11.48 -8.57
C ASP A 130 1.19 11.26 -7.15
N GLN A 131 0.36 11.51 -6.12
CA GLN A 131 0.72 11.25 -4.74
C GLN A 131 0.90 9.75 -4.46
N GLU A 132 -0.03 8.91 -4.93
CA GLU A 132 0.07 7.46 -4.81
C GLU A 132 1.36 6.94 -5.48
N GLN A 133 1.65 7.41 -6.69
CA GLN A 133 2.85 7.01 -7.41
C GLN A 133 4.14 7.48 -6.72
N SER A 134 4.14 8.70 -6.19
CA SER A 134 5.28 9.25 -5.44
C SER A 134 5.52 8.50 -4.13
N ASP A 135 4.45 8.13 -3.41
CA ASP A 135 4.55 7.24 -2.25
C ASP A 135 5.11 5.86 -2.65
N GLY A 136 4.72 5.35 -3.82
CA GLY A 136 5.24 4.10 -4.39
C GLY A 136 6.76 4.09 -4.56
N ASP A 137 7.36 5.19 -5.04
CA ASP A 137 8.82 5.31 -5.18
C ASP A 137 9.51 5.20 -3.81
N VAL A 138 8.97 5.87 -2.80
CA VAL A 138 9.48 5.85 -1.42
C VAL A 138 9.33 4.46 -0.81
N ILE A 139 8.20 3.78 -1.03
CA ILE A 139 7.97 2.41 -0.54
C ILE A 139 9.00 1.45 -1.12
N ILE A 140 9.24 1.50 -2.43
CA ILE A 140 10.19 0.62 -3.11
C ILE A 140 11.61 0.86 -2.58
N ASP A 141 12.02 2.12 -2.48
CA ASP A 141 13.33 2.49 -1.92
C ASP A 141 13.49 2.01 -0.47
N TRP A 142 12.49 2.25 0.37
CA TRP A 142 12.52 1.87 1.78
C TRP A 142 12.63 0.35 1.97
N LEU A 143 11.88 -0.43 1.18
CA LEU A 143 11.94 -1.89 1.19
C LEU A 143 13.30 -2.41 0.71
N ALA A 144 13.88 -1.79 -0.31
CA ALA A 144 15.18 -2.16 -0.84
C ALA A 144 16.31 -1.98 0.19
N HIS A 145 16.17 -1.00 1.09
CA HIS A 145 17.14 -0.68 2.14
C HIS A 145 16.87 -1.35 3.50
N ARG A 146 16.11 -2.45 3.54
CA ARG A 146 15.98 -3.26 4.76
C ARG A 146 17.18 -4.18 4.97
N PRO A 147 17.62 -4.42 6.23
CA PRO A 147 18.81 -5.24 6.49
C PRO A 147 18.71 -6.66 5.90
N PHE A 148 17.49 -7.18 5.82
CA PHE A 148 17.17 -8.48 5.26
C PHE A 148 16.81 -8.42 3.77
N SER A 149 16.89 -7.26 3.11
CA SER A 149 16.60 -7.13 1.68
C SER A 149 17.86 -7.37 0.86
N ASN A 150 17.72 -8.03 -0.28
CA ASN A 150 18.82 -8.14 -1.25
C ASN A 150 18.87 -6.95 -2.23
N GLY A 151 18.06 -5.92 -2.00
CA GLY A 151 17.95 -4.72 -2.85
C GLY A 151 17.11 -4.91 -4.12
N ASN A 152 16.57 -6.11 -4.38
CA ASN A 152 15.73 -6.38 -5.53
C ASN A 152 14.26 -6.50 -5.11
N ILE A 153 13.43 -5.65 -5.71
CA ILE A 153 11.98 -5.62 -5.53
C ILE A 153 11.32 -6.11 -6.81
N GLY A 154 10.36 -7.03 -6.68
CA GLY A 154 9.38 -7.33 -7.72
C GLY A 154 8.02 -6.80 -7.31
N MET A 155 7.19 -6.35 -8.25
CA MET A 155 5.79 -6.04 -7.95
C MET A 155 4.86 -7.09 -8.53
N LEU A 156 3.82 -7.44 -7.79
CA LEU A 156 2.86 -8.43 -8.22
C LEU A 156 1.49 -8.10 -7.66
N GLY A 157 0.49 -8.00 -8.54
CA GLY A 157 -0.85 -7.66 -8.12
C GLY A 157 -1.91 -7.84 -9.20
N ILE A 158 -3.16 -7.85 -8.75
CA ILE A 158 -4.34 -7.97 -9.61
C ILE A 158 -5.15 -6.68 -9.60
N SER A 159 -5.72 -6.32 -10.74
CA SER A 159 -6.51 -5.09 -10.88
C SER A 159 -5.64 -3.89 -10.47
N TRP A 160 -6.02 -3.10 -9.47
CA TRP A 160 -5.22 -1.97 -8.95
C TRP A 160 -3.75 -2.31 -8.68
N GLY A 161 -3.48 -3.48 -8.09
CA GLY A 161 -2.09 -3.91 -7.87
C GLY A 161 -1.33 -4.19 -9.17
N GLY A 162 -2.04 -4.63 -10.21
CA GLY A 162 -1.49 -4.81 -11.55
C GLY A 162 -1.21 -3.47 -12.24
N PHE A 163 -2.13 -2.51 -12.11
CA PHE A 163 -1.94 -1.13 -12.57
C PHE A 163 -0.74 -0.47 -11.91
N ASN A 164 -0.68 -0.51 -10.57
CA ASN A 164 0.47 0.02 -9.83
C ASN A 164 1.78 -0.64 -10.25
N GLY A 165 1.79 -1.93 -10.57
CA GLY A 165 2.96 -2.56 -11.19
C GLY A 165 3.41 -1.86 -12.47
N LEU A 166 2.50 -1.64 -13.43
CA LEU A 166 2.79 -0.94 -14.69
C LEU A 166 3.20 0.52 -14.44
N HIS A 167 2.48 1.24 -13.57
CA HIS A 167 2.76 2.64 -13.25
C HIS A 167 4.14 2.81 -12.61
N MET A 168 4.49 1.99 -11.62
CA MET A 168 5.81 2.05 -11.00
C MET A 168 6.91 1.63 -11.98
N ALA A 169 6.66 0.65 -12.86
CA ALA A 169 7.62 0.29 -13.89
C ALA A 169 7.90 1.45 -14.85
N MET A 170 6.92 2.31 -15.17
CA MET A 170 7.12 3.52 -15.98
C MET A 170 7.91 4.63 -15.28
N ARG A 171 8.14 4.53 -13.96
CA ARG A 171 8.86 5.52 -13.16
C ARG A 171 10.32 5.15 -12.88
N HIS A 172 10.72 3.93 -13.21
CA HIS A 172 12.09 3.43 -13.13
C HIS A 172 12.71 3.49 -11.72
N PRO A 173 12.01 3.11 -10.63
CA PRO A 173 12.62 3.06 -9.33
C PRO A 173 13.78 2.03 -9.35
N PRO A 174 15.02 2.40 -8.95
CA PRO A 174 16.21 1.59 -9.23
C PRO A 174 16.17 0.16 -8.69
N ALA A 175 15.43 -0.07 -7.61
CA ALA A 175 15.31 -1.38 -6.97
C ALA A 175 14.23 -2.29 -7.60
N LEU A 176 13.31 -1.76 -8.43
CA LEU A 176 12.28 -2.55 -9.09
C LEU A 176 12.88 -3.28 -10.29
N LYS A 177 12.85 -4.61 -10.24
CA LYS A 177 13.50 -5.47 -11.24
C LYS A 177 12.54 -6.21 -12.16
N THR A 178 11.29 -6.36 -11.77
CA THR A 178 10.27 -7.03 -12.59
C THR A 178 8.88 -6.76 -12.03
N ILE A 179 7.87 -6.88 -12.90
CA ILE A 179 6.47 -6.82 -12.50
C ILE A 179 5.69 -8.01 -13.06
N ILE A 180 4.71 -8.46 -12.28
CA ILE A 180 3.68 -9.42 -12.68
C ILE A 180 2.34 -8.69 -12.56
N SER A 181 1.81 -8.26 -13.70
CA SER A 181 0.58 -7.47 -13.78
C SER A 181 -0.59 -8.36 -14.18
N LEU A 182 -1.56 -8.56 -13.27
CA LEU A 182 -2.73 -9.39 -13.52
C LEU A 182 -3.97 -8.50 -13.71
N MET A 183 -4.74 -8.76 -14.76
CA MET A 183 -6.07 -8.17 -15.01
C MET A 183 -6.08 -6.63 -14.90
N SER A 184 -5.08 -5.98 -15.48
CA SER A 184 -4.90 -4.54 -15.59
C SER A 184 -5.02 -4.10 -17.06
N THR A 185 -4.97 -2.79 -17.31
CA THR A 185 -4.90 -2.23 -18.66
C THR A 185 -3.72 -1.27 -18.83
N ASP A 186 -3.20 -1.21 -20.06
CA ASP A 186 -2.26 -0.22 -20.57
C ASP A 186 -2.95 1.08 -21.02
N ASP A 187 -4.28 1.10 -21.06
CA ASP A 187 -5.12 2.23 -21.47
C ASP A 187 -6.26 2.41 -20.47
N ILE A 188 -6.13 3.38 -19.56
CA ILE A 188 -7.11 3.59 -18.49
C ILE A 188 -8.36 4.35 -18.92
N TYR A 189 -8.41 4.90 -20.14
CA TYR A 189 -9.62 5.52 -20.68
C TYR A 189 -10.43 4.53 -21.51
N GLN A 190 -9.79 3.67 -22.29
CA GLN A 190 -10.49 2.77 -23.19
C GLN A 190 -11.03 1.53 -22.48
N ASP A 191 -10.32 1.02 -21.45
CA ASP A 191 -10.48 -0.35 -20.97
C ASP A 191 -10.56 -0.48 -19.43
N ASP A 192 -10.86 0.61 -18.70
CA ASP A 192 -10.93 0.60 -17.23
C ASP A 192 -12.33 0.93 -16.69
N VAL A 193 -12.50 0.83 -15.37
CA VAL A 193 -13.80 0.89 -14.69
C VAL A 193 -14.58 2.19 -14.91
N HIS A 194 -13.92 3.29 -15.26
CA HIS A 194 -14.54 4.61 -15.48
C HIS A 194 -15.09 4.77 -16.90
N PHE A 195 -14.39 4.23 -17.90
CA PHE A 195 -14.72 4.36 -19.30
C PHE A 195 -14.37 3.06 -20.03
N MET A 196 -15.34 2.55 -20.78
CA MET A 196 -15.15 1.41 -21.67
C MET A 196 -15.54 1.82 -23.08
N ASP A 197 -14.61 1.70 -24.01
CA ASP A 197 -14.77 2.16 -25.39
C ASP A 197 -15.20 3.64 -25.50
N GLY A 198 -14.67 4.49 -24.60
CA GLY A 198 -15.02 5.90 -24.51
C GLY A 198 -16.43 6.18 -23.96
N ILE A 199 -17.17 5.15 -23.57
CA ILE A 199 -18.48 5.27 -22.94
C ILE A 199 -18.25 5.27 -21.43
N MET A 200 -18.77 6.31 -20.76
CA MET A 200 -18.75 6.38 -19.30
C MET A 200 -19.43 5.15 -18.74
N HIS A 201 -18.68 4.40 -17.95
CA HIS A 201 -19.18 3.27 -17.20
C HIS A 201 -19.46 3.72 -15.77
N LEU A 202 -20.55 3.21 -15.20
CA LEU A 202 -20.91 3.44 -13.80
C LEU A 202 -21.40 2.11 -13.25
N ASP A 203 -20.66 1.55 -12.32
CA ASP A 203 -21.02 0.30 -11.66
C ASP A 203 -20.88 0.39 -10.14
N ALA A 204 -21.17 -0.74 -9.50
CA ALA A 204 -21.06 -0.85 -8.04
C ALA A 204 -19.62 -0.75 -7.54
N TYR A 205 -18.61 -0.98 -8.39
CA TYR A 205 -17.21 -0.88 -8.00
C TYR A 205 -16.80 0.59 -7.83
N GLU A 206 -17.11 1.45 -8.81
CA GLU A 206 -16.75 2.87 -8.75
C GLU A 206 -17.35 3.55 -7.51
N MET A 207 -18.64 3.33 -7.24
CA MET A 207 -19.28 3.80 -6.01
C MET A 207 -18.74 3.10 -4.75
N GLY A 208 -18.40 1.82 -4.88
CA GLY A 208 -17.85 1.01 -3.79
C GLY A 208 -16.49 1.49 -3.31
N MET A 209 -15.67 2.10 -4.17
CA MET A 209 -14.38 2.68 -3.79
C MET A 209 -14.55 3.91 -2.89
N ASP A 210 -15.44 4.84 -3.25
CA ASP A 210 -15.73 6.01 -2.42
C ASP A 210 -16.31 5.58 -1.07
N VAL A 211 -17.29 4.67 -1.06
CA VAL A 211 -17.93 4.19 0.17
C VAL A 211 -16.97 3.35 1.03
N GLY A 212 -16.19 2.47 0.42
CA GLY A 212 -15.27 1.57 1.12
C GLY A 212 -14.19 2.32 1.89
N ASN A 213 -13.75 3.47 1.38
CA ASN A 213 -12.80 4.33 2.06
C ASN A 213 -13.41 5.14 3.21
N MET A 214 -14.73 5.24 3.31
CA MET A 214 -15.44 5.84 4.47
C MET A 214 -15.63 4.86 5.63
N VAL A 215 -15.50 3.56 5.39
CA VAL A 215 -15.70 2.55 6.44
C VAL A 215 -14.52 2.57 7.43
N PRO A 216 -14.76 2.63 8.76
CA PRO A 216 -13.70 2.61 9.74
C PRO A 216 -12.85 1.33 9.66
N GLY A 217 -11.64 1.40 10.22
CA GLY A 217 -10.67 0.31 10.31
C GLY A 217 -11.15 -0.95 11.07
N PRO A 218 -10.23 -1.87 11.40
CA PRO A 218 -10.49 -2.90 12.40
C PRO A 218 -10.98 -2.30 13.75
N PRO A 219 -11.60 -3.08 14.65
CA PRO A 219 -12.25 -2.56 15.85
C PRO A 219 -11.38 -1.71 16.80
N ASP A 220 -10.05 -1.83 16.72
CA ASP A 220 -9.07 -1.05 17.47
C ASP A 220 -8.66 0.26 16.78
N PHE A 221 -9.21 0.54 15.60
CA PHE A 221 -8.87 1.72 14.82
C PHE A 221 -9.36 2.99 15.52
N PRO A 222 -8.51 4.01 15.73
CA PRO A 222 -8.91 5.24 16.39
C PRO A 222 -9.87 6.04 15.50
N ILE A 223 -11.09 6.27 15.97
CA ILE A 223 -12.09 7.12 15.33
C ILE A 223 -12.17 8.42 16.11
N ASP A 224 -11.34 9.39 15.74
CA ASP A 224 -11.31 10.74 16.32
C ASP A 224 -11.73 11.80 15.29
N ASN A 225 -11.72 13.08 15.68
CA ASN A 225 -12.09 14.17 14.77
C ASN A 225 -11.21 14.22 13.52
N LYS A 226 -9.91 13.92 13.68
CA LYS A 226 -8.97 13.89 12.56
C LYS A 226 -9.34 12.77 11.58
N TRP A 227 -9.77 11.61 12.06
CA TRP A 227 -10.30 10.56 11.20
C TRP A 227 -11.50 11.03 10.38
N PHE A 228 -12.46 11.72 11.00
CA PHE A 228 -13.61 12.25 10.25
C PHE A 228 -13.18 13.28 9.21
N GLU A 229 -12.29 14.22 9.56
CA GLU A 229 -11.75 15.19 8.60
C GLU A 229 -11.04 14.50 7.43
N ASP A 230 -10.13 13.57 7.72
CA ASP A 230 -9.33 12.92 6.68
C ASP A 230 -10.16 12.00 5.75
N ARG A 231 -11.39 11.60 6.15
CA ARG A 231 -12.27 10.70 5.38
C ARG A 231 -13.45 11.39 4.72
N PHE A 232 -14.03 12.40 5.36
CA PHE A 232 -15.25 13.07 4.87
C PHE A 232 -14.98 14.43 4.23
N ASP A 233 -13.81 15.04 4.48
CA ASP A 233 -13.36 16.25 3.77
C ASP A 233 -12.54 15.88 2.51
N THR A 234 -13.06 14.91 1.74
CA THR A 234 -12.49 14.49 0.45
C THR A 234 -13.63 14.42 -0.57
N GLU A 235 -13.41 15.04 -1.73
CA GLU A 235 -14.40 14.95 -2.81
C GLU A 235 -14.46 13.50 -3.33
N PRO A 236 -15.66 12.90 -3.49
CA PRO A 236 -15.80 11.58 -4.07
C PRO A 236 -15.11 11.49 -5.44
N TRP A 237 -14.31 10.46 -5.64
CA TRP A 237 -13.52 10.25 -6.85
C TRP A 237 -14.42 10.17 -8.09
N LEU A 238 -15.62 9.59 -7.94
CA LEU A 238 -16.64 9.55 -8.99
C LEU A 238 -16.87 10.91 -9.67
N LEU A 239 -16.89 12.01 -8.89
CA LEU A 239 -17.13 13.35 -9.44
C LEU A 239 -15.95 13.82 -10.30
N LYS A 240 -14.72 13.44 -9.93
CA LYS A 240 -13.51 13.72 -10.71
C LYS A 240 -13.59 13.06 -12.08
N TYR A 241 -13.92 11.78 -12.17
CA TYR A 241 -14.00 11.06 -13.44
C TYR A 241 -15.15 11.52 -14.32
N LYS A 242 -16.31 11.87 -13.72
CA LYS A 242 -17.43 12.44 -14.46
C LYS A 242 -17.12 13.77 -15.15
N ARG A 243 -16.13 14.52 -14.64
CA ARG A 243 -15.64 15.75 -15.29
C ARG A 243 -14.65 15.49 -16.42
N GLN A 244 -14.03 14.31 -16.46
CA GLN A 244 -12.97 13.93 -17.40
C GLN A 244 -13.51 13.04 -18.53
N GLN A 245 -14.52 13.51 -19.26
CA GLN A 245 -15.28 12.67 -20.20
C GLN A 245 -14.55 12.34 -21.50
N THR A 246 -13.48 13.05 -21.80
CA THR A 246 -12.73 12.94 -23.06
C THR A 246 -11.35 12.39 -22.79
N ASP A 247 -10.90 11.52 -23.70
CA ASP A 247 -9.51 11.11 -23.76
C ASP A 247 -8.57 12.31 -23.85
N GLY A 248 -7.38 12.21 -23.26
CA GLY A 248 -6.39 13.28 -23.27
C GLY A 248 -5.47 13.30 -22.04
N PRO A 249 -4.82 14.45 -21.74
CA PRO A 249 -3.72 14.54 -20.79
C PRO A 249 -4.03 13.99 -19.40
N PHE A 250 -5.30 14.07 -18.96
CA PHE A 250 -5.73 13.45 -17.72
C PHE A 250 -5.52 11.94 -17.75
N TRP A 251 -6.06 11.22 -18.74
CA TRP A 251 -5.97 9.77 -18.83
C TRP A 251 -4.58 9.28 -19.25
N ASN A 252 -3.90 10.02 -20.13
CA ASN A 252 -2.56 9.67 -20.63
C ASN A 252 -1.51 9.61 -19.51
N ARG A 253 -1.68 10.38 -18.42
CA ARG A 253 -0.73 10.42 -17.29
C ARG A 253 -0.41 9.03 -16.71
N ALA A 254 -1.40 8.13 -16.76
CA ALA A 254 -1.36 6.81 -16.14
C ALA A 254 -1.63 5.69 -17.18
N SER A 255 -1.58 6.01 -18.47
CA SER A 255 -1.65 5.03 -19.56
C SER A 255 -0.25 4.74 -20.12
N LEU A 256 -0.04 3.49 -20.54
CA LEU A 256 1.18 2.99 -21.18
C LEU A 256 1.03 2.91 -22.72
N ASN A 257 -0.22 2.86 -23.22
CA ASN A 257 -0.60 2.69 -24.62
C ASN A 257 0.10 3.65 -25.61
N GLU A 258 0.46 4.86 -25.18
CA GLU A 258 1.16 5.85 -26.02
C GLU A 258 2.65 5.55 -26.21
N ASP A 259 3.33 4.98 -25.19
CA ASP A 259 4.77 4.75 -25.22
C ASP A 259 5.18 3.59 -24.30
N TYR A 260 5.29 2.39 -24.87
CA TYR A 260 5.75 1.19 -24.16
C TYR A 260 7.25 1.20 -23.86
N SER A 261 8.04 2.06 -24.52
CA SER A 261 9.48 2.18 -24.25
C SER A 261 9.78 2.77 -22.86
N ARG A 262 8.74 3.33 -22.22
CA ARG A 262 8.76 3.76 -20.81
C ARG A 262 8.97 2.60 -19.84
N ILE A 263 8.94 1.34 -20.25
CA ILE A 263 9.28 0.21 -19.38
C ILE A 263 10.48 -0.55 -19.96
N ASP A 264 11.55 -0.66 -19.17
CA ASP A 264 12.81 -1.31 -19.54
C ASP A 264 13.14 -2.55 -18.69
N ILE A 265 12.21 -2.96 -17.82
CA ILE A 265 12.32 -4.16 -16.97
C ILE A 265 11.41 -5.29 -17.47
N PRO A 266 11.71 -6.57 -17.15
CA PRO A 266 10.85 -7.69 -17.48
C PRO A 266 9.43 -7.55 -16.92
N VAL A 267 8.43 -7.63 -17.81
CA VAL A 267 7.00 -7.57 -17.49
C VAL A 267 6.35 -8.90 -17.85
N PHE A 268 5.58 -9.47 -16.92
CA PHE A 268 4.66 -10.57 -17.18
C PHE A 268 3.22 -10.10 -17.02
N ILE A 269 2.44 -10.15 -18.11
CA ILE A 269 1.04 -9.72 -18.13
C ILE A 269 0.13 -10.94 -18.21
N LEU A 270 -0.84 -11.02 -17.30
CA LEU A 270 -1.91 -12.03 -17.28
C LEU A 270 -3.27 -11.34 -17.42
N GLY A 271 -3.95 -11.57 -18.54
CA GLY A 271 -5.33 -11.16 -18.77
C GLY A 271 -6.30 -12.34 -18.73
N GLY A 272 -7.60 -12.05 -18.77
CA GLY A 272 -8.67 -13.04 -18.85
C GLY A 272 -9.41 -12.93 -20.19
N LEU A 273 -9.67 -14.06 -20.85
CA LEU A 273 -10.38 -14.09 -22.14
C LEU A 273 -11.89 -13.84 -22.01
N VAL A 274 -12.47 -14.21 -20.86
CA VAL A 274 -13.89 -14.03 -20.55
C VAL A 274 -13.97 -13.43 -19.15
N ARG A 275 -14.31 -12.14 -19.05
CA ARG A 275 -14.57 -11.47 -17.77
C ARG A 275 -15.95 -10.82 -17.84
N TRP A 276 -16.65 -10.79 -16.70
CA TRP A 276 -17.95 -10.10 -16.57
C TRP A 276 -17.84 -8.57 -16.67
N LEU A 277 -16.62 -8.03 -16.63
CA LEU A 277 -16.28 -6.64 -16.91
C LEU A 277 -15.63 -6.58 -18.31
N PRO A 278 -16.29 -5.98 -19.32
CA PRO A 278 -15.68 -5.74 -20.63
C PRO A 278 -14.37 -4.91 -20.52
N GLY A 279 -13.50 -4.92 -21.53
CA GLY A 279 -12.28 -4.09 -21.60
C GLY A 279 -10.93 -4.81 -21.36
N PHE A 280 -10.80 -5.65 -20.34
CA PHE A 280 -9.48 -6.19 -19.90
C PHE A 280 -8.83 -7.26 -20.79
N HIS A 281 -9.39 -7.58 -21.96
CA HIS A 281 -8.81 -8.51 -22.94
C HIS A 281 -7.87 -7.79 -23.91
N SER A 282 -8.21 -6.56 -24.29
CA SER A 282 -7.51 -5.74 -25.28
C SER A 282 -6.02 -5.49 -24.95
N PRO A 283 -5.64 -5.24 -23.68
CA PRO A 283 -4.25 -4.99 -23.29
C PRO A 283 -3.32 -6.16 -23.64
N LEU A 284 -3.77 -7.41 -23.42
CA LEU A 284 -2.96 -8.59 -23.71
C LEU A 284 -2.64 -8.67 -25.21
N PHE A 285 -3.63 -8.43 -26.06
CA PHE A 285 -3.44 -8.44 -27.52
C PHE A 285 -2.64 -7.23 -28.03
N ARG A 286 -2.74 -6.06 -27.40
CA ARG A 286 -1.90 -4.89 -27.75
C ARG A 286 -0.44 -5.12 -27.37
N ALA A 287 -0.19 -5.61 -26.16
CA ALA A 287 1.14 -5.99 -25.69
C ALA A 287 1.75 -7.08 -26.60
N CYS A 288 1.03 -8.17 -26.89
CA CYS A 288 1.49 -9.24 -27.79
C CYS A 288 1.83 -8.73 -29.21
N ARG A 289 1.00 -7.84 -29.78
CA ARG A 289 1.20 -7.33 -31.15
C ARG A 289 2.44 -6.44 -31.27
N ARG A 290 2.91 -5.83 -30.18
CA ARG A 290 4.07 -4.94 -30.15
C ARG A 290 5.30 -5.53 -29.44
N ALA A 291 5.15 -6.67 -28.74
CA ALA A 291 6.24 -7.48 -28.21
C ALA A 291 7.21 -8.05 -29.28
N GLY A 292 6.90 -7.88 -30.57
CA GLY A 292 7.89 -8.07 -31.65
C GLY A 292 9.09 -7.10 -31.58
N GLU A 293 9.04 -6.09 -30.70
CA GLU A 293 10.05 -5.03 -30.57
C GLU A 293 10.75 -4.98 -29.18
N GLY A 294 10.40 -5.87 -28.22
CA GLY A 294 10.99 -5.90 -26.86
C GLY A 294 10.60 -7.13 -26.02
N ASP A 295 11.27 -7.34 -24.86
CA ASP A 295 11.25 -8.57 -24.03
C ASP A 295 9.96 -8.75 -23.18
N PHE A 296 8.79 -8.55 -23.79
CA PHE A 296 7.47 -8.77 -23.19
C PHE A 296 7.06 -10.24 -23.33
N ARG A 297 6.76 -10.91 -22.21
CA ARG A 297 6.21 -12.27 -22.21
C ARG A 297 4.77 -12.25 -21.71
N SER A 298 3.83 -12.64 -22.57
CA SER A 298 2.43 -12.84 -22.24
C SER A 298 2.11 -14.35 -22.18
N LEU A 299 1.19 -14.73 -21.29
CA LEU A 299 0.63 -16.08 -21.25
C LEU A 299 -0.90 -15.97 -21.20
N GLU A 300 -1.56 -16.56 -22.18
CA GLU A 300 -3.00 -16.74 -22.17
C GLU A 300 -3.35 -17.84 -21.16
N SER A 301 -4.18 -17.55 -20.16
CA SER A 301 -4.70 -18.58 -19.25
C SER A 301 -6.22 -18.67 -19.32
N TYR A 302 -6.71 -19.89 -19.52
CA TYR A 302 -8.13 -20.24 -19.44
C TYR A 302 -8.45 -20.55 -17.98
N LEU A 303 -9.06 -19.60 -17.28
CA LEU A 303 -9.73 -19.88 -16.02
C LEU A 303 -11.20 -19.49 -16.18
N ALA A 304 -12.03 -20.52 -16.30
CA ALA A 304 -13.49 -20.47 -16.27
C ALA A 304 -13.98 -20.42 -14.81
#